data_AF-A0A1S2KQ10-F1
#
_entry.id   AF-A0A1S2KQ10-F1
#
_cell.length_a   1.000
_cell.length_b   1.000
_cell.length_c   1.000
_cell.angle_alpha   90.00
_cell.angle_beta   90.00
_cell.angle_gamma   90.00
#
_symmetry.space_group_name_H-M   'P 1'
#
loop_
_entity.id
_entity.type
_entity.pdbx_description
1 polymer ?
#
loop_
_entity_poly.entity_id
_entity_poly.type
_entity_poly.pdbx_seq_one_letter_code
_entity_poly.pdbx_strand_id
1 'polypeptide(L)' 'MSDILSRSGFLDGPRNKGQIRANAWKRDERMEELAALRESRPETFDRLNSTVRMSLGYYENDKKNAAEHGRDVTKGDN' A
#
# COMPACT_ATOMS: atom_id res chain seq x y z
N MET A 1 15.92 -25.37 -31.81
CA MET A 1 15.10 -24.15 -31.80
C MET A 1 13.83 -24.46 -31.01
N SER A 2 13.55 -23.64 -29.99
CA SER A 2 12.18 -23.29 -29.54
C SER A 2 11.38 -24.25 -28.64
N ASP A 3 11.89 -24.66 -27.46
CA ASP A 3 10.99 -25.26 -26.42
C ASP A 3 11.31 -24.87 -24.96
N ILE A 4 12.32 -24.03 -24.74
CA ILE A 4 12.72 -23.62 -23.37
C ILE A 4 12.06 -22.28 -22.97
N LEU A 5 11.45 -21.56 -23.91
CA LEU A 5 10.81 -20.26 -23.65
C LEU A 5 9.35 -20.37 -23.19
N SER A 6 8.71 -21.54 -23.31
CA SER A 6 7.29 -21.72 -22.96
C SER A 6 7.07 -22.22 -21.53
N ARG A 7 8.13 -22.62 -20.81
CA ARG A 7 8.02 -23.21 -19.46
C ARG A 7 8.26 -22.23 -18.31
N SER A 8 8.65 -20.99 -18.61
CA SER A 8 8.68 -19.90 -17.61
C SER A 8 7.30 -19.32 -17.34
N GLY A 9 6.33 -19.48 -18.25
CA GLY A 9 4.96 -18.98 -18.09
C GLY A 9 4.06 -19.81 -17.17
N PHE A 10 4.42 -21.06 -16.84
CA PHE A 10 3.57 -21.96 -16.04
C PHE A 10 3.72 -21.78 -14.52
N LEU A 11 4.78 -21.10 -14.06
CA LEU A 11 4.98 -20.74 -12.64
C LEU A 11 4.47 -19.33 -12.31
N ASP A 12 4.06 -18.58 -13.33
CA ASP A 12 3.40 -17.28 -13.24
C ASP A 12 1.90 -17.43 -13.54
N GLY A 13 1.21 -18.28 -12.77
CA GLY A 13 -0.25 -18.15 -12.64
C GLY A 13 -0.58 -16.69 -12.33
N PRO A 14 -1.68 -16.11 -12.85
CA PRO A 14 -1.89 -14.67 -13.00
C PRO A 14 -1.47 -13.98 -11.70
N ARG A 15 -0.25 -13.44 -11.70
CA ARG A 15 0.40 -12.93 -10.50
C ARG A 15 -0.28 -11.61 -10.23
N ASN A 16 -1.43 -11.68 -9.58
CA ASN A 16 -2.20 -10.53 -9.17
C ASN A 16 -1.48 -9.92 -7.96
N LYS A 17 -0.24 -9.46 -8.17
CA LYS A 17 0.65 -8.87 -7.17
C LYS A 17 -0.05 -7.68 -6.50
N GLY A 18 -0.87 -6.96 -7.27
CA GLY A 18 -1.78 -5.93 -6.76
C GLY A 18 -2.77 -6.50 -5.74
N GLN A 19 -3.50 -7.56 -6.10
CA GLN A 19 -4.42 -8.23 -5.17
C GLN A 19 -3.73 -8.80 -3.93
N ILE A 20 -2.53 -9.38 -4.04
CA ILE A 20 -1.78 -9.89 -2.89
C ILE A 20 -1.38 -8.74 -1.95
N ARG A 21 -0.89 -7.62 -2.50
CA ARG A 21 -0.58 -6.42 -1.70
C ARG A 21 -1.81 -5.80 -1.07
N ALA A 22 -2.91 -5.70 -1.81
CA ALA A 22 -4.19 -5.23 -1.30
C ALA A 22 -4.72 -6.10 -0.16
N ASN A 23 -4.59 -7.42 -0.27
CA ASN A 23 -4.99 -8.35 0.78
C ASN A 23 -4.08 -8.27 2.02
N ALA A 24 -2.79 -7.97 1.82
CA ALA A 24 -1.83 -7.77 2.89
C ALA A 24 -1.94 -6.38 3.56
N TRP A 25 -2.69 -5.45 2.96
CA TRP A 25 -2.91 -4.13 3.54
C TRP A 25 -3.65 -4.24 4.87
N LYS A 26 -3.15 -3.46 5.84
CA LYS A 26 -3.69 -3.33 7.18
C LYS A 26 -3.67 -1.86 7.56
N ARG A 27 -4.73 -1.45 8.28
CA ARG A 27 -4.81 -0.11 8.85
C ARG A 27 -3.74 0.04 9.93
N ASP A 28 -2.96 1.12 9.84
CA ASP A 28 -1.99 1.51 10.87
C ASP A 28 -2.46 2.83 11.47
N GLU A 29 -2.92 2.80 12.72
CA GLU A 29 -3.46 3.99 13.38
C GLU A 29 -2.42 5.12 13.49
N ARG A 30 -1.13 4.80 13.60
CA ARG A 30 -0.08 5.84 13.63
C ARG A 30 0.03 6.56 12.28
N MET A 31 -0.20 5.84 11.19
CA MET A 31 -0.22 6.43 9.85
C MET A 31 -1.51 7.20 9.59
N GLU A 32 -2.65 6.76 10.12
CA GLU A 32 -3.90 7.53 10.08
C GLU A 32 -3.79 8.83 10.90
N GLU A 33 -3.19 8.78 12.09
CA GLU A 33 -2.88 9.97 12.89
C GLU A 33 -1.92 10.91 12.15
N LEU A 34 -0.92 10.36 11.47
CA LEU A 34 0.03 11.14 10.67
C LEU A 34 -0.64 11.77 9.42
N ALA A 35 -1.59 11.08 8.80
CA ALA A 35 -2.42 11.63 7.73
C ALA A 35 -3.28 12.79 8.25
N ALA A 36 -3.94 12.60 9.39
CA ALA A 36 -4.73 13.64 10.07
C ALA A 36 -3.86 14.83 10.50
N LEU A 37 -2.61 14.59 10.92
CA LEU A 37 -1.65 15.66 11.22
C LEU A 37 -1.30 16.46 9.97
N ARG A 38 -1.08 15.82 8.82
CA ARG A 38 -0.83 16.52 7.55
C ARG A 38 -1.97 17.45 7.18
N GLU A 39 -3.22 17.02 7.37
CA GLU A 39 -4.41 17.81 7.04
C GLU A 39 -4.66 18.94 8.04
N SER A 40 -4.48 18.69 9.33
CA SER A 40 -4.77 19.66 10.38
C SER A 40 -3.65 20.66 10.64
N ARG A 41 -2.38 20.27 10.44
CA ARG A 41 -1.17 21.05 10.76
C ARG A 41 -0.07 20.81 9.72
N PRO A 42 -0.25 21.25 8.47
CA PRO A 42 0.68 20.99 7.38
C PRO A 42 2.10 21.50 7.68
N GLU A 43 2.24 22.65 8.33
CA GLU A 43 3.53 23.22 8.73
C GLU A 43 4.27 22.38 9.78
N THR A 44 3.54 21.67 10.64
CA THR A 44 4.12 20.74 11.61
C THR A 44 4.55 19.45 10.91
N PHE A 45 3.72 18.96 9.99
CA PHE A 45 4.02 17.79 9.17
C PHE A 45 5.27 18.01 8.30
N ASP A 46 5.43 19.18 7.69
CA ASP A 46 6.57 19.49 6.82
C ASP A 46 7.92 19.53 7.55
N ARG A 47 7.89 19.79 8.86
CA ARG A 47 9.08 19.73 9.73
C ARG A 47 9.49 18.31 10.11
N LEU A 48 8.65 17.31 9.84
CA LEU A 48 8.98 15.92 10.11
C LEU A 48 10.09 15.42 9.18
N ASN A 49 10.81 14.40 9.67
CA ASN A 49 11.83 13.71 8.90
C ASN A 49 11.26 13.22 7.56
N SER A 50 12.02 13.39 6.48
CA SER A 50 11.64 12.94 5.14
C SER A 50 11.27 11.46 5.09
N THR A 51 11.93 10.60 5.87
CA THR A 51 11.59 9.18 5.98
C THR A 51 10.16 8.98 6.47
N VAL A 52 9.73 9.73 7.49
CA VAL A 52 8.36 9.62 8.05
C VAL A 52 7.34 10.08 7.00
N ARG A 53 7.61 11.17 6.29
CA ARG A 53 6.74 11.67 5.22
C ARG A 53 6.65 10.69 4.05
N MET A 54 7.76 10.05 3.67
CA MET A 54 7.76 9.00 2.65
C MET A 54 6.97 7.77 3.10
N SER A 55 7.12 7.34 4.35
CA SER A 55 6.34 6.23 4.91
C SER A 55 4.84 6.49 4.82
N LEU A 56 4.38 7.72 5.09
CA LEU A 56 2.98 8.10 4.90
C LEU A 56 2.56 7.94 3.43
N GLY A 57 3.37 8.42 2.49
CA GLY A 57 3.06 8.30 1.06
C GLY A 57 2.95 6.85 0.58
N TYR A 58 3.83 5.96 1.08
CA TYR A 58 3.72 4.52 0.78
C TYR A 58 2.45 3.91 1.38
N TYR A 59 2.14 4.26 2.63
CA TYR A 59 0.93 3.78 3.31
C TYR A 59 -0.34 4.19 2.56
N GLU A 60 -0.45 5.46 2.15
CA GLU A 60 -1.61 5.97 1.40
C GLU A 60 -1.74 5.33 0.03
N ASN A 61 -0.62 5.06 -0.65
CA ASN A 61 -0.62 4.34 -1.91
C ASN A 61 -1.12 2.90 -1.73
N ASP A 62 -0.67 2.20 -0.70
CA ASP A 62 -1.13 0.84 -0.41
C ASP A 62 -2.60 0.83 0.03
N LYS A 63 -3.06 1.85 0.77
CA LYS A 63 -4.48 2.06 1.13
C LYS A 63 -5.33 2.26 -0.12
N LYS A 64 -4.89 3.08 -1.07
CA LYS A 64 -5.57 3.28 -2.35
C LYS A 64 -5.65 1.98 -3.14
N ASN A 65 -4.55 1.25 -3.26
CA ASN A 65 -4.52 -0.05 -3.93
C ASN A 65 -5.49 -1.05 -3.28
N ALA A 66 -5.54 -1.10 -1.93
CA ALA A 66 -6.46 -1.96 -1.22
C ALA A 66 -7.92 -1.63 -1.54
N ALA A 67 -8.28 -0.35 -1.56
CA ALA A 67 -9.63 0.11 -1.93
C ALA A 67 -9.98 -0.23 -3.38
N GLU A 68 -9.07 -0.02 -4.34
CA GLU A 68 -9.25 -0.37 -5.75
C GLU A 68 -9.49 -1.88 -5.96
N HIS A 69 -8.93 -2.71 -5.09
CA HIS A 69 -9.12 -4.16 -5.08
C HIS A 69 -10.30 -4.62 -4.19
N GLY A 70 -11.17 -3.70 -3.76
CA GLY A 70 -12.41 -4.01 -3.04
C GLY A 70 -12.24 -4.34 -1.55
N ARG A 71 -11.09 -4.02 -0.94
CA ARG A 71 -10.90 -4.15 0.51
C ARG A 71 -11.55 -2.99 1.24
N ASP A 72 -12.14 -3.29 2.40
CA ASP A 72 -12.58 -2.27 3.34
C ASP A 72 -11.36 -1.67 4.05
N VAL A 73 -11.02 -0.44 3.67
CA VAL A 73 -9.89 0.32 4.22
C VAL A 73 -10.23 1.12 5.48
N THR A 74 -11.48 1.04 5.95
CA THR A 74 -11.93 1.70 7.18
C THR A 74 -11.88 0.77 8.37
N LYS A 75 -11.95 -0.54 8.13
CA LYS A 75 -11.91 -1.58 9.15
C LYS A 75 -10.49 -1.71 9.70
N GLY A 76 -10.32 -1.33 10.98
CA GLY A 76 -9.13 -1.65 11.73
C GLY A 76 -9.00 -3.16 11.94
N ASP A 77 -7.77 -3.67 11.96
CA ASP A 77 -7.52 -5.01 12.49
C ASP A 77 -7.80 -4.96 13.99
N ASN A 78 -8.82 -5.71 14.43
CA ASN A 78 -9.26 -5.81 15.82
C ASN A 78 -8.37 -6.79 16.59
#